data_AF-A0A436FBZ3-F1
#
_entry.id   AF-A0A436FBZ3-F1
#
_cell.length_a   1.000
_cell.length_b   1.000
_cell.length_c   1.000
_cell.angle_alpha   90.00
_cell.angle_beta   90.00
_cell.angle_gamma   90.00
#
_symmetry.space_group_name_H-M   'P 1'
#
loop_
_entity.id
_entity.type
_entity.pdbx_description
1 polymer ?
#
loop_
_entity_poly.entity_id
_entity_poly.type
_entity_poly.pdbx_seq_one_letter_code
_entity_poly.pdbx_strand_id
1 'polypeptide(L)' 'MSGVPALRAAIGSSLAEAKGKTFEDQNKIDRTMAPGCAVKLYTAAECDRHTKASAVRRAELN' A
#
# COMPACT_ATOMS: atom_id res chain seq x y z
N MET A 1 20.36 13.14 7.18
CA MET A 1 19.00 12.72 7.57
C MET A 1 18.69 11.44 6.82
N SER A 2 18.28 10.36 7.49
CA SER A 2 17.78 9.17 6.77
C SER A 2 16.52 9.58 6.00
N GLY A 3 16.48 9.35 4.69
CA GLY A 3 15.37 9.78 3.85
C GLY A 3 14.06 9.06 4.16
N VAL A 4 14.13 7.84 4.71
CA VAL A 4 12.96 6.98 4.94
C VAL A 4 12.02 7.52 6.03
N PRO A 5 12.49 7.94 7.23
CA PRO A 5 11.62 8.59 8.22
C PRO A 5 10.96 9.89 7.72
N ALA A 6 11.71 10.72 7.00
CA ALA A 6 11.18 11.98 6.45
C ALA A 6 10.13 11.72 5.35
N LEU A 7 10.40 10.77 4.45
CA LEU A 7 9.44 10.35 3.43
C LEU A 7 8.18 9.77 4.07
N ARG A 8 8.34 8.90 5.08
CA ARG A 8 7.21 8.30 5.80
C ARG A 8 6.33 9.36 6.48
N ALA A 9 6.94 10.37 7.07
CA ALA A 9 6.20 11.50 7.66
C ALA A 9 5.43 12.31 6.61
N ALA A 10 5.95 12.44 5.39
CA ALA A 10 5.31 13.19 4.32
C ALA A 10 4.13 12.46 3.67
N ILE A 11 4.24 11.14 3.45
CA ILE A 11 3.23 10.37 2.71
C ILE A 11 2.24 9.60 3.59
N GLY A 12 2.57 9.38 4.88
CA GLY A 12 1.72 8.65 5.82
C GLY A 12 1.59 7.15 5.55
N SER A 13 0.60 6.52 6.18
CA SER A 13 0.37 5.06 6.17
C SER A 13 -0.98 4.64 5.55
N SER A 14 -1.74 5.57 4.98
CA SER A 14 -3.11 5.34 4.49
C SER A 14 -3.19 4.33 3.34
N LEU A 15 -2.12 4.18 2.55
CA LEU A 15 -2.06 3.23 1.44
C LEU A 15 -2.17 1.77 1.90
N ALA A 16 -1.86 1.46 3.16
CA ALA A 16 -1.97 0.10 3.70
C ALA A 16 -3.42 -0.43 3.72
N GLU A 17 -4.41 0.45 3.71
CA GLU A 17 -5.84 0.09 3.74
C GLU A 17 -6.61 0.64 2.54
N ALA A 18 -5.90 1.23 1.57
CA ALA A 18 -6.49 1.84 0.40
C ALA A 18 -7.12 0.78 -0.52
N LYS A 19 -8.36 1.04 -0.94
CA LYS A 19 -9.14 0.20 -1.85
C LYS A 19 -9.46 0.99 -3.13
N GLY A 20 -9.09 0.43 -4.28
CA GLY A 20 -9.39 0.99 -5.58
C GLY A 20 -10.86 0.89 -5.94
N LYS A 21 -11.40 1.89 -6.65
CA LYS A 21 -12.79 1.86 -7.13
C LYS A 21 -12.96 0.80 -8.22
N THR A 22 -11.98 0.68 -9.11
CA THR A 22 -11.91 -0.31 -10.20
C THR A 22 -10.69 -1.24 -10.03
N PHE A 23 -10.60 -2.29 -10.86
CA PHE A 23 -9.38 -3.10 -10.95
C PHE A 23 -8.17 -2.27 -11.35
N GLU A 24 -8.34 -1.28 -12.24
CA GLU A 24 -7.26 -0.39 -12.65
C GLU A 24 -6.77 0.46 -11.47
N ASP A 25 -7.68 0.99 -10.66
CA ASP A 25 -7.33 1.76 -9.47
C ASP A 25 -6.63 0.89 -8.43
N GLN A 26 -7.11 -0.34 -8.20
CA GLN A 26 -6.46 -1.26 -7.27
C GLN A 26 -5.05 -1.63 -7.75
N ASN A 27 -4.86 -1.85 -9.06
CA ASN A 27 -3.54 -2.08 -9.64
C ASN A 27 -2.59 -0.89 -9.40
N LYS A 28 -3.07 0.36 -9.49
CA LYS A 28 -2.27 1.56 -9.23
C LYS A 28 -1.85 1.66 -7.76
N ILE A 29 -2.76 1.36 -6.84
CA ILE A 29 -2.46 1.32 -5.40
C ILE A 29 -1.42 0.23 -5.10
N ASP A 30 -1.61 -0.99 -5.59
CA ASP A 30 -0.71 -2.12 -5.35
C ASP A 30 0.72 -1.81 -5.86
N ARG A 31 0.83 -1.23 -7.07
CA ARG A 31 2.11 -0.80 -7.65
C ARG A 31 2.78 0.33 -6.87
N THR A 32 2.01 1.15 -6.17
CA THR A 32 2.55 2.23 -5.32
C THR A 32 3.06 1.68 -3.99
N MET A 33 2.36 0.71 -3.40
CA MET A 33 2.75 0.10 -2.12
C MET A 33 3.96 -0.83 -2.23
N ALA A 34 4.07 -1.60 -3.31
CA ALA A 34 5.10 -2.63 -3.44
C ALA A 34 6.55 -2.11 -3.26
N PRO A 35 6.99 -1.00 -3.88
CA PRO A 35 8.32 -0.45 -3.65
C PRO A 35 8.54 -0.01 -2.20
N GLY A 36 7.53 0.61 -1.57
CA GLY A 36 7.59 1.04 -0.17
C GLY A 36 7.78 -0.12 0.80
N CYS A 37 7.16 -1.26 0.51
CA CYS A 37 7.40 -2.51 1.25
C CYS A 37 8.81 -3.07 1.03
N ALA A 38 9.30 -3.04 -0.21
CA ALA A 38 10.64 -3.54 -0.54
C ALA A 38 11.76 -2.75 0.16
N VAL A 39 11.63 -1.42 0.27
CA VAL A 39 12.63 -0.55 0.92
C VAL A 39 12.38 -0.32 2.41
N LYS A 40 11.45 -1.05 3.03
CA LYS A 40 11.06 -0.92 4.45
C LYS A 40 10.61 0.49 4.85
N LEU A 41 9.98 1.21 3.91
CA LEU A 41 9.25 2.45 4.19
C LEU A 41 7.97 2.17 4.98
N TYR A 42 7.31 1.06 4.65
CA TYR A 42 6.21 0.49 5.42
C TYR A 42 6.70 -0.66 6.30
N THR A 43 6.04 -0.83 7.45
CA THR A 43 6.27 -1.97 8.33
C THR A 43 5.74 -3.25 7.70
N ALA A 44 6.26 -4.41 8.12
CA ALA A 44 5.77 -5.70 7.63
C ALA A 44 4.25 -5.88 7.86
N ALA A 45 3.74 -5.39 9.00
CA ALA A 45 2.30 -5.43 9.31
C ALA A 45 1.46 -4.54 8.37
N GLU A 46 1.98 -3.39 7.94
CA GLU A 46 1.29 -2.53 6.96
C GLU A 46 1.26 -3.16 5.57
N CYS A 47 2.36 -3.80 5.16
CA CYS A 47 2.43 -4.52 3.90
C CYS A 47 1.47 -5.72 3.87
N ASP A 48 1.40 -6.49 4.96
CA ASP A 48 0.46 -7.60 5.10
C ASP A 48 -1.01 -7.14 5.11
N ARG A 49 -1.33 -6.06 5.83
CA ARG A 49 -2.67 -5.44 5.79
C ARG A 49 -3.05 -5.03 4.37
N HIS A 50 -2.11 -4.42 3.63
CA HIS A 50 -2.32 -4.04 2.24
C HIS A 50 -2.60 -5.26 1.34
N THR A 51 -1.80 -6.32 1.46
CA THR A 51 -2.00 -7.56 0.69
C THR A 51 -3.39 -8.14 0.92
N LYS A 52 -3.82 -8.21 2.19
CA LYS A 52 -5.16 -8.70 2.56
C LYS A 52 -6.26 -7.80 2.02
N ALA A 53 -6.13 -6.49 2.18
CA ALA A 53 -7.10 -5.52 1.68
C ALA A 53 -7.23 -5.56 0.15
N SER A 54 -6.12 -5.68 -0.57
CA SER A 54 -6.11 -5.82 -2.04
C SER A 54 -6.79 -7.12 -2.48
N ALA A 55 -6.50 -8.25 -1.83
CA ALA A 55 -7.13 -9.53 -2.13
C ALA A 55 -8.66 -9.48 -1.93
N VAL A 56 -9.11 -8.95 -0.79
CA VAL A 56 -10.54 -8.74 -0.51
C VAL A 56 -11.16 -7.83 -1.56
N ARG A 57 -10.52 -6.70 -1.86
CA ARG A 57 -11.08 -5.74 -2.82
C ARG A 57 -11.21 -6.32 -4.23
N ARG A 58 -10.25 -7.13 -4.67
CA ARG A 58 -10.30 -7.81 -5.96
C ARG A 58 -11.44 -8.83 -6.03
N ALA A 59 -11.75 -9.51 -4.92
CA ALA A 59 -12.90 -10.40 -4.85
C ALA A 59 -14.24 -9.64 -4.92
N GLU A 60 -14.32 -8.44 -4.32
CA GLU A 60 -15.50 -7.56 -4.39
C GLU A 60 -15.76 -6.93 -5.77
N LEU A 61 -14.74 -6.90 -6.64
CA LEU A 61 -14.81 -6.28 -7.97
C LEU A 61 -15.18 -7.28 -9.09
N ASN A 62 -15.26 -8.57 -8.74
CA ASN A 62 -15.79 -9.64 -9.59
C ASN A 62 -17.33 -9.70 -9.53
#